data_AF-A0A0D7K9J0-F1
#
_entry.id   AF-A0A0D7K9J0-F1
#
_cell.length_a   1.000
_cell.length_b   1.000
_cell.length_c   1.000
_cell.angle_alpha   90.00
_cell.angle_beta   90.00
_cell.angle_gamma   90.00
#
_symmetry.space_group_name_H-M   'P 1'
#
loop_
_entity.id
_entity.type
_entity.pdbx_description
1 polymer ?
#
loop_
_entity_poly.entity_id
_entity_poly.type
_entity_poly.pdbx_seq_one_letter_code
_entity_poly.pdbx_strand_id
1 'polypeptide(L)'
;MHIEIGIISPEKLAYAGVAATALLGAHTMGLLKSPTAWLRTALAAFFFSLLMQAWHLPVGPSELHLVGAMPVYLLFGFIPTLFGFGLGLLVQALVFEPQDLTHLAINFLSLAVPLLTVHHTLGKKMQGISVANVLKLDAVYYAGVTLMVGFWLSISNDAAPVADWALFAASYVSLVAIEPLLTIALVALVGHLRGSRWLAACIDEGLLRRAAPAALSAAA
;
A
#
# COMPACT_ATOMS: atom_id res chain seq x y z
N MET A 1 9.74 2.34 -6.24
CA MET A 1 9.64 2.11 -4.78
C MET A 1 10.75 1.20 -4.29
N HIS A 2 11.10 0.11 -4.99
CA HIS A 2 12.39 -0.56 -4.77
C HIS A 2 13.51 0.42 -5.11
N ILE A 3 14.56 0.46 -4.32
CA ILE A 3 15.71 1.36 -4.49
C ILE A 3 16.91 0.51 -4.84
N GLU A 4 17.71 0.96 -5.81
CA GLU A 4 18.92 0.29 -6.27
C GLU A 4 19.85 -0.09 -5.11
N ILE A 5 20.45 -1.28 -5.20
CA ILE A 5 21.30 -1.82 -4.15
C ILE A 5 22.65 -1.12 -4.12
N GLY A 6 23.14 -0.85 -2.91
CA GLY A 6 24.48 -0.31 -2.68
C GLY A 6 24.55 1.23 -2.64
N ILE A 7 23.49 1.95 -3.00
CA ILE A 7 23.45 3.41 -2.86
C ILE A 7 23.03 3.87 -1.46
N ILE A 8 22.38 3.02 -0.67
CA ILE A 8 22.06 3.31 0.74
C ILE A 8 23.08 2.62 1.64
N SER A 9 23.65 3.35 2.60
CA SER A 9 24.66 2.79 3.50
C SER A 9 24.06 1.80 4.51
N PRO A 10 24.83 0.80 4.98
CA PRO A 10 24.34 -0.22 5.90
C PRO A 10 23.76 0.34 7.21
N GLU A 11 24.29 1.45 7.71
CA GLU A 11 23.80 2.10 8.93
C GLU A 11 22.39 2.66 8.73
N LYS A 12 22.13 3.26 7.56
CA LYS A 12 20.80 3.79 7.19
C LYS A 12 19.80 2.65 7.01
N LEU A 13 20.23 1.53 6.41
CA LEU A 13 19.40 0.32 6.33
C LEU A 13 19.07 -0.24 7.73
N ALA A 14 20.03 -0.25 8.66
CA ALA A 14 19.80 -0.69 10.03
C ALA A 14 18.79 0.22 10.75
N TYR A 15 18.90 1.55 10.60
CA TYR A 15 17.91 2.49 11.15
C TYR A 15 16.52 2.31 10.54
N ALA A 16 16.44 2.05 9.23
CA ALA A 16 15.19 1.71 8.57
C ALA A 16 14.59 0.42 9.15
N GLY A 17 15.42 -0.59 9.43
CA GLY A 17 15.02 -1.82 10.11
C GLY A 17 14.38 -1.55 11.48
N VAL A 18 15.04 -0.76 12.32
CA VAL A 18 14.50 -0.35 13.63
C VAL A 18 13.16 0.37 13.48
N ALA A 19 13.06 1.33 12.55
CA ALA A 19 11.83 2.08 12.30
C ALA A 19 10.69 1.18 11.80
N ALA A 20 10.98 0.27 10.87
CA ALA A 20 10.02 -0.70 10.35
C ALA A 20 9.49 -1.63 11.45
N THR A 21 10.39 -2.19 12.27
CA THR A 21 10.02 -3.04 13.41
C THR A 21 9.21 -2.29 14.45
N ALA A 22 9.61 -1.06 14.80
CA ALA A 22 8.86 -0.23 15.75
C ALA A 22 7.45 0.09 15.24
N LEU A 23 7.33 0.41 13.95
CA LEU A 23 6.06 0.72 13.31
C LEU A 23 5.13 -0.49 13.28
N LEU A 24 5.62 -1.67 12.91
CA LEU A 24 4.85 -2.92 12.99
C LEU A 24 4.48 -3.24 14.45
N GLY A 25 5.44 -3.17 15.36
CA GLY A 25 5.26 -3.42 16.80
C GLY A 25 4.15 -2.56 17.41
N ALA A 26 4.11 -1.28 17.06
CA ALA A 26 3.07 -0.34 17.51
C ALA A 26 1.65 -0.73 17.05
N HIS A 27 1.53 -1.50 15.96
CA HIS A 27 0.27 -1.90 15.36
C HIS A 27 -0.06 -3.40 15.54
N THR A 28 0.84 -4.19 16.15
CA THR A 28 0.68 -5.64 16.34
C THR A 28 -0.58 -6.01 17.13
N MET A 29 -0.97 -5.20 18.12
CA MET A 29 -2.18 -5.48 18.89
C MET A 29 -3.45 -5.43 18.02
N GLY A 30 -3.46 -4.67 16.93
CA GLY A 30 -4.56 -4.70 15.97
C GLY A 30 -4.67 -6.04 15.25
N LEU A 31 -3.53 -6.65 14.93
CA LEU A 31 -3.45 -7.93 14.23
C LEU A 31 -3.85 -9.11 15.12
N LEU A 32 -3.44 -9.09 16.38
CA LEU A 32 -3.67 -10.20 17.32
C LEU A 32 -5.10 -10.29 17.87
N LYS A 33 -5.93 -9.26 17.65
CA LYS A 33 -7.30 -9.18 18.21
C LYS A 33 -8.32 -10.12 17.56
N SER A 34 -8.09 -10.57 16.32
CA SER A 34 -9.06 -11.40 15.61
C SER A 34 -8.40 -12.33 14.59
N PRO A 35 -8.79 -13.62 14.52
CA PRO A 35 -8.36 -14.52 13.45
C PRO A 35 -8.70 -14.02 12.04
N THR A 36 -9.78 -13.24 11.90
CA THR A 36 -10.13 -12.62 10.62
C THR A 36 -9.10 -11.59 10.17
N ALA A 37 -8.40 -10.93 11.09
CA ALA A 37 -7.32 -10.01 10.74
C ALA A 37 -6.14 -10.76 10.12
N TRP A 38 -5.86 -11.99 10.55
CA TRP A 38 -4.80 -12.82 9.97
C TRP A 38 -5.16 -13.27 8.56
N LEU A 39 -6.40 -13.73 8.36
CA LEU A 39 -6.91 -14.07 7.03
C LEU A 39 -6.81 -12.88 6.08
N ARG A 40 -7.33 -11.71 6.51
CA ARG A 40 -7.27 -10.47 5.73
C ARG A 40 -5.83 -10.04 5.45
N THR A 41 -4.89 -10.27 6.38
CA THR A 41 -3.47 -9.95 6.18
C THR A 41 -2.84 -10.87 5.14
N ALA A 42 -3.16 -12.17 5.18
CA ALA A 42 -2.69 -13.12 4.19
C ALA A 42 -3.26 -12.80 2.79
N LEU A 43 -4.54 -12.46 2.71
CA LEU A 43 -5.16 -12.00 1.46
C LEU A 43 -4.52 -10.69 0.97
N ALA A 44 -4.30 -9.73 1.87
CA ALA A 44 -3.63 -8.47 1.54
C ALA A 44 -2.23 -8.71 0.98
N ALA A 45 -1.41 -9.54 1.64
CA ALA A 45 -0.10 -9.93 1.16
C ALA A 45 -0.16 -10.61 -0.21
N PHE A 46 -1.07 -11.57 -0.38
CA PHE A 46 -1.25 -12.28 -1.64
C PHE A 46 -1.60 -11.34 -2.81
N PHE A 47 -2.64 -10.52 -2.67
CA PHE A 47 -3.06 -9.62 -3.74
C PHE A 47 -2.02 -8.53 -4.01
N PHE A 48 -1.40 -7.98 -2.96
CA PHE A 48 -0.30 -7.03 -3.11
C PHE A 48 0.87 -7.65 -3.90
N SER A 49 1.37 -8.81 -3.50
CA SER A 49 2.47 -9.49 -4.21
C SER A 49 2.09 -9.86 -5.64
N LEU A 50 0.86 -10.32 -5.87
CA LEU A 50 0.36 -10.63 -7.21
C LEU A 50 0.37 -9.41 -8.12
N LEU A 51 -0.14 -8.27 -7.65
CA LEU A 51 -0.21 -7.03 -8.43
C LEU A 51 1.19 -6.48 -8.71
N MET A 52 2.05 -6.46 -7.69
CA MET A 52 3.44 -6.03 -7.81
C MET A 52 4.24 -6.86 -8.83
N GLN A 53 3.94 -8.16 -8.94
CA GLN A 53 4.58 -9.07 -9.90
C GLN A 53 3.93 -9.00 -11.29
N ALA A 54 2.63 -8.70 -11.37
CA ALA A 54 1.91 -8.63 -12.63
C ALA A 54 2.45 -7.55 -13.56
N TRP A 55 2.94 -6.44 -13.00
CA TRP A 55 3.60 -5.40 -13.78
C TRP A 55 4.59 -4.60 -12.93
N HIS A 56 5.81 -4.47 -13.43
CA HIS A 56 6.84 -3.61 -12.88
C HIS A 56 7.74 -3.06 -14.01
N LEU A 57 8.36 -1.91 -13.77
CA LEU A 57 9.20 -1.23 -14.76
C LEU A 57 10.34 -0.48 -14.04
N PRO A 58 11.62 -0.71 -14.42
CA PRO A 58 12.73 0.06 -13.88
C PRO A 58 12.72 1.50 -14.41
N VAL A 59 12.96 2.47 -13.52
CA VAL A 59 13.03 3.90 -13.82
C VAL A 59 14.12 4.55 -12.97
N GLY A 60 15.30 4.74 -13.57
CA GLY A 60 16.47 5.22 -12.84
C GLY A 60 16.85 4.26 -11.70
N PRO A 61 17.22 4.76 -10.51
CA PRO A 61 17.60 3.93 -9.37
C PRO A 61 16.39 3.34 -8.62
N SER A 62 15.19 3.38 -9.22
CA SER A 62 13.98 2.85 -8.58
C SER A 62 13.05 2.14 -9.57
N GLU A 63 12.10 1.35 -9.05
CA GLU A 63 11.16 0.60 -9.88
C GLU A 63 9.70 1.00 -9.66
N LEU A 64 8.95 1.15 -10.75
CA LEU A 64 7.50 1.23 -10.72
C LEU A 64 6.92 -0.17 -10.56
N HIS A 65 5.85 -0.29 -9.79
CA HIS A 65 5.06 -1.51 -9.72
C HIS A 65 3.59 -1.15 -9.70
N LEU A 66 2.76 -2.06 -10.18
CA LEU A 66 1.32 -2.01 -9.88
C LEU A 66 1.12 -2.41 -8.41
N VAL A 67 1.03 -1.42 -7.52
CA VAL A 67 1.04 -1.65 -6.07
C VAL A 67 -0.31 -2.18 -5.60
N GLY A 68 -1.41 -1.64 -6.14
CA GLY A 68 -2.75 -2.01 -5.68
C GLY A 68 -3.00 -1.60 -4.24
N ALA A 69 -2.40 -0.49 -3.79
CA ALA A 69 -2.46 -0.11 -2.38
C ALA A 69 -3.87 0.22 -1.90
N MET A 70 -4.60 1.07 -2.64
CA MET A 70 -5.95 1.46 -2.27
C MET A 70 -6.99 0.33 -2.36
N PRO A 71 -7.00 -0.59 -3.35
CA PRO A 71 -7.90 -1.72 -3.31
C PRO A 71 -7.60 -2.61 -2.11
N VAL A 72 -6.33 -2.92 -1.82
CA VAL A 72 -5.97 -3.73 -0.63
C VAL A 72 -6.39 -3.03 0.66
N TYR A 73 -6.12 -1.72 0.79
CA TYR A 73 -6.52 -0.89 1.92
C TYR A 73 -8.03 -0.88 2.15
N LEU A 74 -8.82 -0.65 1.10
CA LEU A 74 -10.27 -0.57 1.20
C LEU A 74 -10.87 -1.95 1.45
N LEU A 75 -10.38 -2.99 0.77
CA LEU A 75 -10.91 -4.34 0.88
C LEU A 75 -10.57 -5.01 2.21
N PHE A 76 -9.34 -4.87 2.72
CA PHE A 76 -8.88 -5.63 3.89
C PHE A 76 -8.71 -4.77 5.14
N GLY A 77 -8.69 -3.44 4.99
CA GLY A 77 -8.54 -2.50 6.09
C GLY A 77 -7.08 -2.17 6.39
N PHE A 78 -6.89 -1.18 7.27
CA PHE A 78 -5.56 -0.61 7.56
C PHE A 78 -4.56 -1.62 8.10
N ILE A 79 -4.90 -2.31 9.20
CA ILE A 79 -3.98 -3.22 9.86
C ILE A 79 -3.60 -4.39 8.92
N PRO A 80 -4.55 -5.10 8.28
CA PRO A 80 -4.19 -6.14 7.32
C PRO A 80 -3.35 -5.67 6.15
N THR A 81 -3.59 -4.45 5.64
CA THR A 81 -2.80 -3.89 4.55
C THR A 81 -1.38 -3.56 4.99
N LEU A 82 -1.21 -2.97 6.17
CA LEU A 82 0.10 -2.62 6.70
C LEU A 82 0.98 -3.87 6.87
N PHE A 83 0.46 -4.89 7.55
CA PHE A 83 1.18 -6.16 7.71
C PHE A 83 1.29 -6.93 6.39
N GLY A 84 0.28 -6.82 5.51
CA GLY A 84 0.25 -7.42 4.19
C GLY A 84 1.37 -6.91 3.29
N PHE A 85 1.67 -5.62 3.30
CA PHE A 85 2.82 -5.07 2.58
C PHE A 85 4.14 -5.65 3.08
N GLY A 86 4.34 -5.70 4.41
CA GLY A 86 5.56 -6.28 4.98
C GLY A 86 5.74 -7.75 4.63
N LEU A 87 4.68 -8.56 4.79
CA LEU A 87 4.71 -9.99 4.47
C LEU A 87 4.84 -10.23 2.96
N GLY A 88 4.13 -9.46 2.15
CA GLY A 88 4.17 -9.60 0.69
C GLY A 88 5.53 -9.25 0.11
N LEU A 89 6.17 -8.17 0.59
CA LEU A 89 7.54 -7.84 0.20
C LEU A 89 8.53 -8.92 0.66
N LEU A 90 8.36 -9.48 1.87
CA LEU A 90 9.20 -10.58 2.34
C LEU A 90 9.07 -11.82 1.45
N VAL A 91 7.83 -12.21 1.09
CA VAL A 91 7.60 -13.34 0.17
C VAL A 91 8.22 -13.07 -1.20
N GLN A 92 8.08 -11.85 -1.73
CA GLN A 92 8.67 -11.50 -3.01
C GLN A 92 10.19 -11.59 -2.98
N ALA A 93 10.82 -11.06 -1.94
CA ALA A 93 12.25 -11.15 -1.77
C ALA A 93 12.71 -12.61 -1.61
N LEU A 94 11.98 -13.46 -0.87
CA LEU A 94 12.36 -14.87 -0.69
C LEU A 94 12.21 -15.72 -1.96
N VAL A 95 11.28 -15.38 -2.85
CA VAL A 95 10.88 -16.25 -3.98
C VAL A 95 11.37 -15.73 -5.33
N PHE A 96 11.35 -14.42 -5.55
CA PHE A 96 11.62 -13.81 -6.86
C PHE A 96 12.94 -13.04 -6.85
N GLU A 97 13.18 -12.17 -5.86
CA GLU A 97 14.33 -11.26 -5.85
C GLU A 97 15.06 -11.26 -4.49
N PRO A 98 15.88 -12.29 -4.18
CA PRO A 98 16.58 -12.44 -2.89
C PRO A 98 17.40 -11.23 -2.43
N GLN A 99 17.91 -10.47 -3.38
CA GLN A 99 18.69 -9.26 -3.11
C GLN A 99 17.87 -8.17 -2.40
N ASP A 100 16.55 -8.13 -2.60
CA ASP A 100 15.65 -7.16 -1.95
C ASP A 100 15.49 -7.39 -0.45
N LEU A 101 15.92 -8.53 0.10
CA LEU A 101 15.92 -8.77 1.54
C LEU A 101 16.73 -7.72 2.29
N THR A 102 17.82 -7.23 1.69
CA THR A 102 18.66 -6.17 2.27
C THR A 102 17.93 -4.83 2.34
N HIS A 103 17.00 -4.60 1.43
CA HIS A 103 16.24 -3.35 1.26
C HIS A 103 14.80 -3.47 1.77
N LEU A 104 14.43 -4.62 2.36
CA LEU A 104 13.06 -4.92 2.78
C LEU A 104 12.48 -3.82 3.67
N ALA A 105 13.26 -3.30 4.60
CA ALA A 105 12.81 -2.25 5.52
C ALA A 105 12.53 -0.91 4.82
N ILE A 106 13.41 -0.47 3.91
CA ILE A 106 13.22 0.79 3.18
C ILE A 106 12.06 0.69 2.19
N ASN A 107 11.91 -0.46 1.53
CA ASN A 107 10.81 -0.75 0.61
C ASN A 107 9.48 -0.77 1.38
N PHE A 108 9.45 -1.45 2.53
CA PHE A 108 8.29 -1.46 3.42
C PHE A 108 7.93 -0.06 3.90
N LEU A 109 8.88 0.72 4.41
CA LEU A 109 8.61 2.07 4.91
C LEU A 109 8.11 3.01 3.80
N SER A 110 8.59 2.84 2.57
CA SER A 110 8.13 3.60 1.40
C SER A 110 6.65 3.39 1.09
N LEU A 111 6.05 2.28 1.54
CA LEU A 111 4.61 2.00 1.43
C LEU A 111 3.86 2.30 2.73
N ALA A 112 4.44 1.91 3.86
CA ALA A 112 3.80 2.01 5.16
C ALA A 112 3.59 3.46 5.58
N VAL A 113 4.58 4.33 5.40
CA VAL A 113 4.46 5.74 5.83
C VAL A 113 3.35 6.48 5.06
N PRO A 114 3.25 6.36 3.72
CA PRO A 114 2.10 6.90 2.98
C PRO A 114 0.77 6.27 3.40
N LEU A 115 0.74 4.95 3.67
CA LEU A 115 -0.48 4.27 4.13
C LEU A 115 -0.97 4.84 5.48
N LEU A 116 -0.06 5.05 6.44
CA LEU A 116 -0.39 5.69 7.72
C LEU A 116 -0.96 7.10 7.50
N THR A 117 -0.32 7.88 6.62
CA THR A 117 -0.76 9.23 6.28
C THR A 117 -2.18 9.22 5.74
N VAL A 118 -2.45 8.37 4.74
CA VAL A 118 -3.78 8.20 4.14
C VAL A 118 -4.80 7.77 5.20
N HIS A 119 -4.47 6.77 6.01
CA HIS A 119 -5.39 6.24 7.03
C HIS A 119 -5.81 7.33 8.03
N HIS A 120 -4.84 8.06 8.59
CA HIS A 120 -5.10 9.02 9.67
C HIS A 120 -5.66 10.36 9.18
N THR A 121 -5.38 10.77 7.94
CA THR A 121 -5.86 12.05 7.40
C THR A 121 -7.20 11.95 6.68
N LEU A 122 -7.39 10.90 5.88
CA LEU A 122 -8.56 10.74 5.00
C LEU A 122 -9.37 9.49 5.33
N GLY A 123 -8.71 8.34 5.40
CA GLY A 123 -9.34 7.03 5.44
C GLY A 123 -10.26 6.81 6.65
N LYS A 124 -9.88 7.30 7.84
CA LYS A 124 -10.73 7.23 9.05
C LYS A 124 -11.95 8.15 8.96
N LYS A 125 -11.83 9.30 8.30
CA LYS A 125 -12.89 10.32 8.20
C LYS A 125 -13.87 10.05 7.06
N MET A 126 -13.53 9.16 6.14
CA MET A 126 -14.36 8.81 5.00
C MET A 126 -15.66 8.12 5.42
N GLN A 127 -16.80 8.69 5.00
CA GLN A 127 -18.14 8.20 5.36
C GLN A 127 -18.76 7.28 4.30
N GLY A 128 -18.34 7.39 3.05
CA GLY A 128 -18.84 6.57 1.95
C GLY A 128 -17.82 6.41 0.84
N ILE A 129 -17.99 5.38 0.01
CA ILE A 129 -17.16 5.18 -1.18
C ILE A 129 -17.75 5.98 -2.33
N SER A 130 -16.96 6.88 -2.88
CA SER A 130 -17.25 7.59 -4.13
C SER A 130 -15.98 7.62 -4.98
N VAL A 131 -16.15 7.79 -6.29
CA VAL A 131 -15.02 7.93 -7.23
C VAL A 131 -14.07 9.04 -6.77
N ALA A 132 -14.60 10.19 -6.35
CA ALA A 132 -13.82 11.31 -5.86
C ALA A 132 -13.01 10.95 -4.59
N ASN A 133 -13.59 10.19 -3.66
CA ASN A 133 -12.88 9.76 -2.46
C ASN A 133 -11.76 8.77 -2.80
N VAL A 134 -12.00 7.82 -3.70
CA VAL A 134 -11.00 6.84 -4.15
C VAL A 134 -9.82 7.56 -4.82
N LEU A 135 -10.10 8.44 -5.79
CA LEU A 135 -9.06 9.24 -6.46
C LEU A 135 -8.24 10.07 -5.47
N LYS A 136 -8.89 10.64 -4.44
CA LYS A 136 -8.20 11.41 -3.40
C LYS A 136 -7.28 10.54 -2.53
N LEU A 137 -7.72 9.32 -2.19
CA LEU A 137 -6.90 8.37 -1.43
C LEU A 137 -5.68 7.94 -2.25
N ASP A 138 -5.87 7.56 -3.51
CA ASP A 138 -4.78 7.18 -4.44
C ASP A 138 -3.79 8.33 -4.63
N ALA A 139 -4.28 9.56 -4.88
CA ALA A 139 -3.42 10.71 -5.08
C ALA A 139 -2.54 11.01 -3.85
N VAL A 140 -3.10 10.96 -2.64
CA VAL A 140 -2.33 11.20 -1.41
C VAL A 140 -1.35 10.06 -1.14
N TYR A 141 -1.77 8.80 -1.39
CA TYR A 141 -0.91 7.65 -1.21
C TYR A 141 0.32 7.73 -2.12
N TYR A 142 0.10 7.93 -3.41
CA TYR A 142 1.18 7.91 -4.39
C TYR A 142 2.05 9.16 -4.35
N ALA A 143 1.50 10.33 -4.02
CA ALA A 143 2.33 11.48 -3.66
C ALA A 143 3.26 11.14 -2.48
N GLY A 144 2.74 10.43 -1.46
CA GLY A 144 3.55 9.94 -0.35
C GLY A 144 4.65 8.97 -0.79
N VAL A 145 4.34 8.00 -1.66
CA VAL A 145 5.33 7.04 -2.18
C VAL A 145 6.43 7.77 -2.96
N THR A 146 6.06 8.71 -3.84
CA THR A 146 7.01 9.54 -4.59
C THR A 146 7.91 10.37 -3.66
N LEU A 147 7.36 10.92 -2.58
CA LEU A 147 8.14 11.65 -1.58
C LEU A 147 9.07 10.72 -0.78
N MET A 148 8.64 9.51 -0.45
CA MET A 148 9.50 8.53 0.22
C MET A 148 10.70 8.12 -0.64
N VAL A 149 10.50 7.90 -1.95
CA VAL A 149 11.61 7.65 -2.88
C VAL A 149 12.58 8.84 -2.90
N GLY A 150 12.06 10.07 -3.02
CA GLY A 150 12.88 11.28 -2.95
C GLY A 150 13.65 11.41 -1.63
N PHE A 151 13.02 11.07 -0.51
CA PHE A 151 13.67 11.04 0.81
C PHE A 151 14.85 10.09 0.82
N TRP A 152 14.67 8.83 0.40
CA TRP A 152 15.77 7.85 0.40
C TRP A 152 16.89 8.23 -0.55
N LEU A 153 16.58 8.74 -1.76
CA LEU A 153 17.59 9.25 -2.70
C LEU A 153 18.33 10.46 -2.12
N SER A 154 17.65 11.36 -1.42
CA SER A 154 18.31 12.54 -0.82
C SER A 154 19.34 12.19 0.26
N ILE A 155 19.23 11.00 0.86
CA ILE A 155 20.15 10.48 1.85
C ILE A 155 20.97 9.29 1.32
N SER A 156 20.97 9.04 0.01
CA SER A 156 21.79 7.98 -0.60
C SER A 156 23.16 8.54 -1.02
N ASN A 157 23.99 7.66 -1.57
CA ASN A 157 25.23 8.01 -2.28
C ASN A 157 24.98 8.20 -3.79
N ASP A 158 23.72 8.36 -4.20
CA ASP A 158 23.39 8.60 -5.60
C ASP A 158 24.03 9.90 -6.11
N ALA A 159 24.47 9.88 -7.37
CA ALA A 159 25.19 11.00 -7.96
C ALA A 159 24.27 12.15 -8.39
N ALA A 160 23.00 11.87 -8.66
CA ALA A 160 22.05 12.85 -9.20
C ALA A 160 20.64 12.72 -8.57
N PRO A 161 20.51 12.75 -7.22
CA PRO A 161 19.31 12.29 -6.53
C PRO A 161 18.05 13.09 -6.87
N VAL A 162 18.20 14.37 -7.18
CA VAL A 162 17.09 15.24 -7.61
C VAL A 162 16.61 14.91 -9.02
N ALA A 163 17.54 14.63 -9.94
CA ALA A 163 17.19 14.29 -11.33
C ALA A 163 16.53 12.93 -11.41
N ASP A 164 17.06 11.95 -10.67
CA ASP A 164 16.52 10.59 -10.62
C ASP A 164 15.17 10.54 -9.91
N TRP A 165 15.01 11.30 -8.83
CA TRP A 165 13.70 11.48 -8.22
C TRP A 165 12.70 12.13 -9.17
N ALA A 166 13.10 13.17 -9.92
CA ALA A 166 12.22 13.83 -10.88
C ALA A 166 11.80 12.90 -12.01
N LEU A 167 12.71 12.06 -12.51
CA LEU A 167 12.42 11.03 -13.51
C LEU A 167 11.42 10.00 -12.97
N PHE A 168 11.64 9.51 -11.76
CA PHE A 168 10.72 8.60 -11.08
C PHE A 168 9.35 9.24 -10.84
N ALA A 169 9.30 10.49 -10.38
CA ALA A 169 8.05 11.21 -10.14
C ALA A 169 7.25 11.40 -11.43
N ALA A 170 7.91 11.74 -12.53
CA ALA A 170 7.27 11.91 -13.83
C ALA A 170 6.70 10.59 -14.37
N SER A 171 7.42 9.47 -14.20
CA SER A 171 6.96 8.16 -14.64
C SER A 171 5.80 7.63 -13.79
N TYR A 172 5.74 8.00 -12.51
CA TYR A 172 4.69 7.58 -11.57
C TYR A 172 3.29 8.10 -11.94
N VAL A 173 3.20 9.21 -12.67
CA VAL A 173 1.92 9.82 -13.11
C VAL A 173 1.08 8.83 -13.91
N SER A 174 1.71 8.02 -14.77
CA SER A 174 1.05 7.00 -15.59
C SER A 174 0.38 5.93 -14.74
N LEU A 175 1.04 5.51 -13.65
CA LEU A 175 0.52 4.51 -12.72
C LEU A 175 -0.68 5.06 -11.92
N VAL A 176 -0.56 6.30 -11.43
CA VAL A 176 -1.61 7.01 -10.69
C VAL A 176 -2.87 7.21 -11.51
N ALA A 177 -2.77 7.27 -12.83
CA ALA A 177 -3.93 7.35 -13.71
C ALA A 177 -4.70 6.03 -13.85
N ILE A 178 -4.01 4.88 -13.74
CA ILE A 178 -4.58 3.56 -14.02
C ILE A 178 -5.14 2.91 -12.75
N GLU A 179 -4.38 2.94 -11.65
CA GLU A 179 -4.74 2.22 -10.43
C GLU A 179 -6.10 2.58 -9.81
N PRO A 180 -6.54 3.84 -9.81
CA PRO A 180 -7.87 4.17 -9.29
C PRO A 180 -9.00 3.45 -10.02
N LEU A 181 -8.84 3.14 -11.31
CA LEU A 181 -9.83 2.39 -12.07
C LEU A 181 -9.96 0.95 -11.54
N LEU A 182 -8.83 0.32 -11.22
CA LEU A 182 -8.80 -1.00 -10.59
C LEU A 182 -9.49 -0.95 -9.22
N THR A 183 -9.20 0.08 -8.41
CA THR A 183 -9.83 0.28 -7.10
C THR A 183 -11.36 0.39 -7.22
N ILE A 184 -11.84 1.23 -8.12
CA ILE A 184 -13.27 1.46 -8.33
C ILE A 184 -13.96 0.16 -8.79
N ALA A 185 -13.36 -0.55 -9.75
CA ALA A 185 -13.91 -1.80 -10.27
C ALA A 185 -14.04 -2.87 -9.17
N LEU A 186 -13.00 -3.06 -8.35
CA LEU A 186 -13.00 -4.06 -7.27
C LEU A 186 -13.98 -3.71 -6.16
N VAL A 187 -14.05 -2.44 -5.75
CA VAL A 187 -15.01 -2.02 -4.73
C VAL A 187 -16.44 -2.11 -5.23
N ALA A 188 -16.70 -1.76 -6.49
CA ALA A 188 -18.01 -1.96 -7.11
C ALA A 188 -18.40 -3.43 -7.13
N LEU A 189 -17.50 -4.34 -7.54
CA LEU A 189 -17.75 -5.79 -7.56
C LEU A 189 -18.11 -6.31 -6.16
N VAL A 190 -17.35 -5.94 -5.13
CA VAL A 190 -17.65 -6.32 -3.75
C VAL A 190 -18.97 -5.75 -3.25
N GLY A 191 -19.35 -4.56 -3.72
CA GLY A 191 -20.68 -3.98 -3.51
C GLY A 191 -21.81 -4.87 -4.03
N HIS A 192 -21.63 -5.51 -5.19
CA HIS A 192 -22.63 -6.40 -5.79
C HIS A 192 -22.68 -7.78 -5.12
N LEU A 193 -21.57 -8.28 -4.59
CA LEU A 193 -21.46 -9.61 -3.97
C LEU A 193 -21.87 -9.64 -2.48
N ARG A 194 -22.50 -8.57 -1.97
CA ARG A 194 -22.95 -8.45 -0.58
C ARG A 194 -23.97 -9.52 -0.23
N GLY A 195 -23.81 -10.13 0.96
CA GLY A 195 -24.72 -11.15 1.49
C GLY A 195 -24.06 -12.50 1.78
N SER A 196 -22.86 -12.74 1.26
CA SER A 196 -22.09 -13.95 1.59
C SER A 196 -21.39 -13.83 2.95
N ARG A 197 -21.63 -14.80 3.84
CA ARG A 197 -20.94 -14.90 5.15
C ARG A 197 -19.42 -15.04 4.99
N TRP A 198 -18.96 -15.64 3.90
CA TRP A 198 -17.54 -15.77 3.57
C TRP A 198 -16.92 -14.43 3.20
N LEU A 199 -17.63 -13.62 2.41
CA LEU A 199 -17.15 -12.30 2.01
C LEU A 199 -16.99 -11.36 3.23
N ALA A 200 -17.87 -11.48 4.23
CA ALA A 200 -17.76 -10.72 5.48
C ALA A 200 -16.50 -11.06 6.29
N ALA A 201 -16.03 -12.31 6.23
CA ALA A 201 -14.76 -12.70 6.87
C ALA A 201 -13.55 -12.17 6.09
N CYS A 202 -13.61 -12.19 4.75
CA CYS A 202 -12.51 -11.80 3.88
C CYS A 202 -12.36 -10.29 3.69
N ILE A 203 -13.41 -9.50 3.89
CA ILE A 203 -13.44 -8.05 3.60
C ILE A 203 -13.65 -7.24 4.88
N ASP A 204 -13.05 -6.06 4.95
CA ASP A 204 -13.22 -5.11 6.03
C ASP A 204 -14.68 -4.71 6.23
N GLU A 205 -15.14 -4.79 7.48
CA GLU A 205 -16.50 -4.46 7.84
C GLU A 205 -16.80 -2.96 7.66
N GLY A 206 -15.79 -2.10 7.82
CA GLY A 206 -15.90 -0.67 7.56
C GLY A 206 -16.21 -0.38 6.10
N LEU A 207 -15.58 -1.09 5.16
CA LEU A 207 -15.94 -1.02 3.74
C LEU A 207 -17.38 -1.47 3.50
N LEU A 208 -17.79 -2.59 4.09
CA LEU A 208 -19.17 -3.09 3.95
C LEU A 208 -20.20 -2.07 4.49
N ARG A 209 -19.87 -1.30 5.52
CA ARG A 209 -20.74 -0.20 5.97
C ARG A 209 -20.73 0.99 5.01
N ARG A 210 -19.56 1.41 4.52
CA ARG A 210 -19.37 2.61 3.68
C ARG A 210 -19.82 2.45 2.23
N ALA A 211 -19.79 1.25 1.69
CA ALA A 211 -20.29 0.94 0.36
C ALA A 211 -21.77 0.48 0.40
N ALA A 212 -22.44 0.54 1.56
CA ALA A 212 -23.89 0.39 1.58
C ALA A 212 -24.48 1.57 0.81
N PRO A 213 -25.55 1.36 0.03
CA PRO A 213 -26.31 2.50 -0.45
C PRO A 213 -26.70 3.35 0.75
N ALA A 214 -26.92 4.66 0.54
CA ALA A 214 -27.72 5.47 1.43
C ALA A 214 -29.18 4.95 1.45
N ALA A 215 -29.37 3.70 1.86
CA ALA A 215 -30.65 3.06 2.06
C ALA A 215 -31.20 3.57 3.39
N LEU A 216 -31.75 4.79 3.37
CA LEU A 216 -32.81 5.30 4.27
C LEU A 216 -33.13 6.81 4.10
N SER A 217 -32.64 7.52 3.08
CA SER A 217 -32.94 8.96 2.90
C SER A 217 -33.82 9.30 1.68
N ALA A 218 -34.34 8.31 0.93
CA ALA A 218 -35.23 8.56 -0.21
C ALA A 218 -36.66 8.06 0.01
N ALA A 219 -37.05 7.79 1.27
CA ALA A 219 -38.38 7.32 1.65
C ALA A 219 -38.98 8.13 2.82
N ALA A 220 -38.70 9.43 2.88
CA ALA A 220 -39.38 10.38 3.76
C ALA A 220 -39.69 11.67 2.98
#